data_AF-A0A7V7CT68-F1
#
_entry.id   AF-A0A7V7CT68-F1
#
_cell.length_a   1.000
_cell.length_b   1.000
_cell.length_c   1.000
_cell.angle_alpha   90.00
_cell.angle_beta   90.00
_cell.angle_gamma   90.00
#
_symmetry.space_group_name_H-M   'P 1'
#
loop_
_entity.id
_entity.type
_entity.pdbx_description
1 polymer ?
#
loop_
_entity_poly.entity_id
_entity_poly.type
_entity_poly.pdbx_seq_one_letter_code
_entity_poly.pdbx_strand_id
1 'polypeptide(L)'
;MKEAYLYQKKEENKVRCLLCNHQCLIKHGERGLCHVRENRSGVLFSLVYGKIIAGHVDPIEKKPLFHFLPGSLSYSIATAGCNFRCAFCQNADISQMPVDSNRIAGRDSSPPEILKEAMDSRASSISYTYTEPTIYFETALDTAP
;
A
#
# COMPACT_ATOMS: atom_id res chain seq x y z
N MET A 1 -1.94 7.97 8.75
CA MET A 1 -0.55 7.63 9.16
C MET A 1 -0.61 6.65 10.30
N LYS A 2 0.26 5.64 10.33
CA LYS A 2 0.28 4.57 11.35
C LYS A 2 1.71 4.10 11.59
N GLU A 3 2.04 3.72 12.82
CA GLU A 3 3.33 3.07 13.10
C GLU A 3 3.43 1.75 12.32
N ALA A 4 4.56 1.52 11.66
CA ALA A 4 4.78 0.33 10.85
C ALA A 4 4.97 -0.91 11.74
N TYR A 5 4.45 -2.05 11.33
CA TYR A 5 4.54 -3.27 12.14
C TYR A 5 5.89 -4.00 12.00
N LEU A 6 6.56 -3.87 10.85
CA LEU A 6 7.70 -4.70 10.47
C LEU A 6 8.99 -3.88 10.34
N TYR A 7 9.60 -3.53 11.48
CA TYR A 7 10.90 -2.87 11.51
C TYR A 7 11.69 -3.16 12.79
N GLN A 8 13.00 -2.93 12.74
CA GLN A 8 13.88 -2.96 13.91
C GLN A 8 14.47 -1.58 14.15
N LYS A 9 14.47 -1.12 15.40
CA LYS A 9 15.24 0.06 15.82
C LYS A 9 16.74 -0.24 15.72
N LYS A 10 17.52 0.77 15.34
CA LYS A 10 18.99 0.75 15.25
C LYS A 10 19.55 1.98 15.95
N GLU A 11 20.88 2.02 16.08
CA GLU A 11 21.60 3.15 16.66
C GLU A 11 21.34 4.46 15.90
N GLU A 12 21.59 5.60 16.56
CA GLU A 12 21.45 6.94 15.97
C GLU A 12 20.06 7.22 15.38
N ASN A 13 18.99 6.74 16.03
CA ASN A 13 17.61 6.86 15.56
C ASN A 13 17.35 6.28 14.16
N LYS A 14 18.22 5.38 13.66
CA LYS A 14 17.97 4.66 12.40
C LYS A 14 16.97 3.53 12.62
N VAL A 15 16.32 3.12 11.54
CA VAL A 15 15.44 1.94 11.53
C VAL A 15 15.75 1.05 10.33
N ARG A 16 15.69 -0.26 10.55
CA ARG A 16 15.75 -1.26 9.48
C ARG A 16 14.32 -1.69 9.18
N CYS A 17 13.78 -1.25 8.05
CA CYS A 17 12.47 -1.72 7.57
C CYS A 17 12.60 -3.18 7.12
N LEU A 18 11.67 -4.05 7.50
CA LEU A 18 11.68 -5.49 7.15
C LEU A 18 10.45 -5.88 6.30
N LEU A 19 9.74 -4.89 5.78
CA LEU A 19 8.45 -5.05 5.11
C LEU A 19 8.55 -5.75 3.74
N CYS A 20 9.62 -5.48 3.00
CA CYS A 20 9.85 -6.02 1.67
C CYS A 20 11.33 -6.39 1.50
N ASN A 21 11.67 -7.03 0.39
CA ASN A 21 13.00 -7.60 0.16
C ASN A 21 14.14 -6.56 0.17
N HIS A 22 13.85 -5.28 -0.02
CA HIS A 22 14.86 -4.22 0.00
C HIS A 22 15.47 -3.97 1.38
N GLN A 23 14.74 -4.31 2.45
CA GLN A 23 15.18 -4.15 3.83
C GLN A 23 15.89 -2.80 4.12
N CYS A 24 15.26 -1.68 3.75
CA CYS A 24 15.92 -0.38 3.79
C CYS A 24 16.41 -0.02 5.21
N LEU A 25 17.64 0.51 5.31
CA LEU A 25 18.12 1.19 6.51
C LEU A 25 17.80 2.68 6.36
N ILE A 26 16.91 3.21 7.18
CA ILE A 26 16.32 4.55 7.01
C ILE A 26 16.76 5.42 8.19
N LYS A 27 17.40 6.56 7.93
CA LYS A 27 17.80 7.51 8.98
C LYS A 27 16.62 8.35 9.45
N HIS A 28 16.76 9.00 10.60
CA HIS A 28 15.77 9.96 11.07
C HIS A 28 15.45 11.01 9.98
N GLY A 29 14.17 11.25 9.71
CA GLY A 29 13.69 12.20 8.71
C GLY A 29 13.71 11.69 7.27
N GLU A 30 14.29 10.52 7.01
CA GLU A 30 14.34 9.91 5.68
C GLU A 30 13.20 8.92 5.43
N ARG A 31 13.05 8.53 4.16
CA ARG A 31 12.10 7.52 3.70
C ARG A 31 12.79 6.34 3.05
N GLY A 32 12.13 5.18 3.08
CA GLY A 32 12.56 4.00 2.33
C GLY A 32 12.39 4.18 0.81
N LEU A 33 12.84 3.19 0.03
CA LEU A 33 12.80 3.22 -1.45
C LEU A 33 11.40 3.41 -2.05
N CYS A 34 10.34 3.05 -1.31
CA CYS A 34 8.96 3.25 -1.71
C CYS A 34 8.43 4.66 -1.47
N HIS A 35 9.20 5.53 -0.80
CA HIS A 35 8.85 6.91 -0.45
C HIS A 35 7.58 7.08 0.40
N VAL A 36 7.06 6.00 0.98
CA VAL A 36 5.85 6.01 1.83
C VAL A 36 6.08 5.41 3.22
N ARG A 37 7.32 5.01 3.52
CA ARG A 37 7.78 4.55 4.84
C ARG A 37 8.79 5.55 5.38
N GLU A 38 8.42 6.29 6.41
CA GLU A 38 9.21 7.40 6.94
C GLU A 38 9.64 7.13 8.38
N ASN A 39 10.92 7.34 8.66
CA ASN A 39 11.44 7.22 10.01
C ASN A 39 11.34 8.56 10.74
N ARG A 40 10.59 8.60 11.83
CA ARG A 40 10.48 9.75 12.73
C ARG A 40 11.05 9.37 14.09
N SER A 41 12.25 9.86 14.36
CA SER A 41 12.95 9.71 15.65
C SER A 41 13.08 8.25 16.11
N GLY A 42 13.46 7.35 15.19
CA GLY A 42 13.64 5.93 15.49
C GLY A 42 12.36 5.11 15.48
N VAL A 43 11.24 5.69 15.03
CA VAL A 43 9.95 5.01 14.85
C VAL A 43 9.58 5.08 13.37
N LEU A 44 9.33 3.93 12.75
CA LEU A 44 8.96 3.86 11.34
C LEU A 44 7.44 4.02 11.19
N PHE A 45 6.99 4.89 10.29
CA PHE A 45 5.59 5.14 10.00
C PHE A 45 5.23 4.79 8.55
N SER A 46 4.05 4.21 8.36
CA SER A 46 3.35 4.18 7.07
C SER A 46 2.63 5.50 6.85
N LEU A 47 3.04 6.21 5.80
CA LEU A 47 2.40 7.48 5.40
C LEU A 47 1.09 7.25 4.64
N VAL A 48 0.89 6.05 4.12
CA VAL A 48 -0.24 5.68 3.24
C VAL A 48 -1.31 4.83 3.93
N TYR A 49 -1.16 4.54 5.23
CA TYR A 49 -2.21 3.83 5.96
C TYR A 49 -3.54 4.57 5.88
N GLY A 50 -4.54 3.90 5.31
CA GLY A 50 -5.88 4.44 5.10
C GLY A 50 -5.96 5.51 4.01
N LYS A 51 -4.98 5.65 3.12
CA LYS A 51 -4.99 6.63 2.02
C LYS A 51 -5.20 5.95 0.67
N ILE A 52 -6.47 5.73 0.32
CA ILE A 52 -6.83 5.02 -0.90
C ILE A 52 -6.76 5.96 -2.10
N ILE A 53 -5.84 5.69 -3.03
CA ILE A 53 -5.65 6.50 -4.25
C ILE A 53 -6.48 6.00 -5.43
N ALA A 54 -6.81 4.71 -5.43
CA ALA A 54 -7.66 4.09 -6.44
C ALA A 54 -8.54 3.02 -5.79
N GLY A 55 -9.81 2.98 -6.18
CA GLY A 55 -10.82 2.02 -5.74
C GLY A 55 -11.74 1.68 -6.90
N HIS A 56 -11.79 0.41 -7.32
CA HIS A 56 -12.60 -0.04 -8.46
C HIS A 56 -13.22 -1.41 -8.19
N VAL A 57 -14.38 -1.67 -8.77
CA VAL A 57 -15.02 -3.00 -8.77
C VAL A 57 -14.84 -3.59 -10.16
N ASP A 58 -14.11 -4.70 -10.25
CA ASP A 58 -13.84 -5.39 -11.51
C ASP A 58 -14.21 -6.88 -11.39
N PRO A 59 -14.57 -7.57 -12.48
CA PRO A 59 -14.64 -9.02 -12.50
C PRO A 59 -13.30 -9.65 -12.11
N ILE A 60 -13.35 -10.80 -11.43
CA ILE A 60 -12.14 -11.51 -10.99
C ILE A 60 -11.24 -11.92 -12.16
N GLU A 61 -11.82 -12.13 -13.34
CA GLU A 61 -11.12 -12.51 -14.57
C GLU A 61 -10.17 -11.42 -15.10
N LYS A 62 -10.33 -10.17 -14.66
CA LYS A 62 -9.36 -9.09 -14.94
C LYS A 62 -8.06 -9.27 -14.13
N LYS A 63 -8.11 -10.03 -13.03
CA LYS A 63 -6.94 -10.37 -12.21
C LYS A 63 -6.22 -11.58 -12.82
N PRO A 64 -4.93 -11.82 -12.50
CA PRO A 64 -4.19 -12.97 -13.00
C PRO A 64 -4.64 -14.30 -12.33
N LEU A 65 -5.94 -14.50 -12.12
CA LEU A 65 -6.57 -15.60 -11.36
C LEU A 65 -7.86 -16.08 -12.07
N PHE A 66 -7.75 -16.54 -13.31
CA PHE A 66 -8.93 -16.83 -14.16
C PHE A 66 -9.90 -17.89 -13.60
N HIS A 67 -9.40 -18.91 -12.91
CA HIS A 67 -10.23 -19.98 -12.33
C HIS A 67 -10.54 -19.78 -10.84
N PHE A 68 -10.26 -18.60 -10.30
CA PHE A 68 -10.55 -18.27 -8.90
C PHE A 68 -11.87 -17.51 -8.83
N LEU A 69 -12.86 -18.05 -8.10
CA LEU A 69 -14.21 -17.46 -7.96
C LEU A 69 -14.85 -16.96 -9.28
N PRO A 70 -14.96 -17.78 -10.34
CA PRO A 70 -15.44 -17.33 -11.66
C PRO A 70 -16.78 -16.60 -11.60
N GLY A 71 -16.91 -15.51 -12.37
CA GLY A 71 -18.10 -14.66 -12.46
C GLY A 71 -18.30 -13.74 -11.25
N SER A 72 -17.41 -13.78 -10.25
CA SER A 72 -17.48 -12.89 -9.08
C SER A 72 -16.85 -11.53 -9.34
N LEU A 73 -17.24 -10.56 -8.51
CA LEU A 73 -16.63 -9.23 -8.47
C LEU A 73 -15.53 -9.15 -7.39
N SER A 74 -14.53 -8.31 -7.64
CA SER A 74 -13.45 -8.02 -6.70
C SER A 74 -13.31 -6.51 -6.46
N TYR A 75 -13.39 -6.09 -5.20
CA TYR A 75 -13.16 -4.71 -4.79
C TYR A 75 -11.66 -4.43 -4.73
N SER A 76 -11.17 -3.67 -5.69
CA SER A 76 -9.75 -3.45 -5.95
C SER A 76 -9.29 -2.11 -5.41
N ILE A 77 -8.30 -2.11 -4.51
CA ILE A 77 -7.80 -0.89 -3.88
C ILE A 77 -6.27 -0.76 -3.96
N ALA A 78 -5.80 0.48 -3.93
CA ALA A 78 -4.39 0.83 -3.90
C ALA A 78 -4.10 2.07 -3.06
N THR A 79 -2.84 2.24 -2.70
CA THR A 79 -2.31 3.50 -2.16
C THR A 79 -1.19 4.04 -3.05
N ALA A 80 -0.77 5.28 -2.84
CA ALA A 80 0.35 5.86 -3.58
C ALA A 80 1.69 5.18 -3.22
N GLY A 81 2.65 5.22 -4.14
CA GLY A 81 4.01 4.69 -3.92
C GLY A 81 4.19 3.27 -4.45
N CYS A 82 5.44 2.84 -4.59
CA CYS A 82 5.82 1.50 -5.03
C CYS A 82 7.28 1.25 -4.69
N ASN A 83 7.63 0.02 -4.30
CA ASN A 83 9.03 -0.40 -4.11
C ASN A 83 9.69 -0.93 -5.40
N PHE A 84 9.00 -0.82 -6.55
CA PHE A 84 9.51 -1.07 -7.89
C PHE A 84 9.55 0.21 -8.74
N ARG A 85 10.39 0.19 -9.78
CA ARG A 85 10.54 1.25 -10.79
C ARG A 85 10.47 0.66 -12.20
N CYS A 86 9.37 -0.02 -12.51
CA CYS A 86 9.21 -0.71 -13.79
C CYS A 86 9.21 0.31 -14.95
N ALA A 87 9.99 0.05 -16.01
CA ALA A 87 10.11 0.95 -17.16
C ALA A 87 8.78 1.17 -17.92
N PHE A 88 7.85 0.21 -17.84
CA PHE A 88 6.55 0.23 -18.52
C PHE A 88 5.40 0.09 -17.51
N CYS A 89 5.50 0.74 -16.35
CA CYS A 89 4.44 0.68 -15.34
C CYS A 89 3.17 1.35 -15.87
N GLN A 90 2.06 0.61 -15.98
CA GLN A 90 0.76 1.16 -16.39
C GLN A 90 0.17 2.14 -15.37
N ASN A 91 0.57 2.02 -14.10
CA ASN A 91 0.12 2.87 -12.99
C ASN A 91 1.28 3.75 -12.49
N ALA A 92 2.17 4.20 -13.40
CA ALA A 92 3.33 5.01 -13.06
C ALA A 92 2.96 6.30 -12.31
N ASP A 93 1.85 6.92 -12.72
CA ASP A 93 1.28 8.14 -12.16
C ASP A 93 0.96 8.03 -10.66
N ILE A 94 0.44 6.89 -10.17
CA ILE A 94 0.16 6.68 -8.74
C ILE A 94 1.30 5.98 -7.99
N SER A 95 2.07 5.13 -8.68
CA SER A 95 3.17 4.37 -8.07
C SER A 95 4.42 5.21 -7.86
N GLN A 96 4.74 6.12 -8.78
CA GLN A 96 5.95 6.95 -8.75
C GLN A 96 5.69 8.36 -8.21
N MET A 97 4.43 8.79 -8.04
CA MET A 97 4.10 10.13 -7.50
C MET A 97 4.90 10.52 -6.23
N PRO A 98 5.06 9.64 -5.21
CA PRO A 98 5.86 10.00 -4.04
C PRO A 98 7.34 10.21 -4.34
N VAL A 99 7.88 9.53 -5.36
CA VAL A 99 9.26 9.69 -5.83
C VAL A 99 9.39 10.98 -6.64
N ASP A 100 8.53 11.15 -7.65
CA ASP A 100 8.71 12.16 -8.70
C ASP A 100 8.29 13.56 -8.25
N SER A 101 7.35 13.64 -7.30
CA SER A 101 6.74 14.91 -6.88
C SER A 101 6.71 15.13 -5.36
N ASN A 102 7.25 14.18 -4.58
CA ASN A 102 7.19 14.18 -3.11
C ASN A 102 5.74 14.36 -2.56
N ARG A 103 4.74 13.94 -3.34
CA ARG A 103 3.32 14.02 -2.99
C ARG A 103 2.78 12.63 -2.65
N ILE A 104 1.92 12.57 -1.64
CA ILE A 104 1.18 11.37 -1.27
C ILE A 104 -0.30 11.71 -1.36
N ALA A 105 -0.92 11.37 -2.49
CA ALA A 105 -2.36 11.54 -2.69
C ALA A 105 -3.14 10.30 -2.24
N GLY A 106 -4.44 10.50 -2.01
CA GLY A 106 -5.38 9.45 -1.62
C GLY A 106 -6.48 10.02 -0.76
N ARG A 107 -7.68 9.44 -0.87
CA ARG A 107 -8.79 9.70 0.03
C ARG A 107 -8.52 9.00 1.36
N ASP A 108 -8.70 9.73 2.46
CA ASP A 108 -8.68 9.11 3.79
C ASP A 108 -9.88 8.17 3.93
N SER A 109 -9.61 6.92 4.25
CA SER A 109 -10.59 5.84 4.39
C SER A 109 -10.07 4.87 5.45
N SER A 110 -10.78 4.82 6.57
CA SER A 110 -10.49 3.89 7.67
C SER A 110 -10.77 2.45 7.24
N PRO A 111 -10.15 1.44 7.91
CA PRO A 111 -10.44 0.04 7.60
C PRO A 111 -11.95 -0.31 7.63
N PRO A 112 -12.75 0.16 8.61
CA PRO A 112 -14.21 -0.08 8.59
C PRO A 112 -14.92 0.52 7.37
N GLU A 113 -14.51 1.71 6.89
CA GLU A 113 -15.07 2.32 5.69
C GLU A 113 -14.71 1.53 4.43
N ILE A 114 -13.46 1.08 4.33
CA ILE A 114 -13.00 0.23 3.21
C ILE A 114 -13.78 -1.09 3.17
N LEU A 115 -13.97 -1.73 4.33
CA LEU A 115 -14.76 -2.96 4.45
C LEU A 115 -16.23 -2.72 4.09
N LYS A 116 -16.81 -1.60 4.54
CA LYS A 116 -18.17 -1.22 4.19
C LYS A 116 -18.33 -1.03 2.68
N GLU A 117 -17.42 -0.31 2.03
CA GLU A 117 -17.43 -0.12 0.58
C GLU A 117 -17.29 -1.45 -0.18
N ALA A 118 -16.44 -2.35 0.30
CA ALA A 118 -16.31 -3.69 -0.26
C ALA A 118 -17.62 -4.48 -0.16
N MET A 119 -18.27 -4.49 1.01
CA MET A 119 -19.55 -5.18 1.22
C MET A 119 -20.68 -4.58 0.38
N ASP A 120 -20.79 -3.25 0.34
CA ASP A 120 -21.81 -2.53 -0.44
C ASP A 120 -21.66 -2.79 -1.95
N SER A 121 -20.44 -3.03 -2.42
CA SER A 121 -20.15 -3.38 -3.81
C SER A 121 -20.58 -4.80 -4.21
N ARG A 122 -20.99 -5.64 -3.24
CA ARG A 122 -21.29 -7.06 -3.42
C ARG A 122 -20.12 -7.87 -4.02
N ALA A 123 -18.89 -7.39 -3.82
CA ALA A 123 -17.70 -8.12 -4.21
C ALA A 123 -17.49 -9.34 -3.31
N SER A 124 -17.03 -10.44 -3.90
CA SER A 124 -16.68 -11.67 -3.16
C SER A 124 -15.25 -11.65 -2.63
N SER A 125 -14.45 -10.64 -2.99
CA SER A 125 -13.06 -10.51 -2.58
C SER A 125 -12.61 -9.04 -2.57
N ILE A 126 -11.53 -8.76 -1.84
CA ILE A 126 -10.78 -7.52 -1.92
C ILE A 126 -9.43 -7.81 -2.60
N SER A 127 -9.11 -7.05 -3.64
CA SER A 127 -7.83 -7.10 -4.35
C SER A 127 -6.96 -5.91 -3.98
N TYR A 128 -5.84 -6.16 -3.30
CA TYR A 128 -4.80 -5.16 -3.10
C TYR A 128 -3.92 -5.11 -4.36
N THR A 129 -3.99 -4.04 -5.14
CA THR A 129 -3.44 -4.01 -6.51
C THR A 129 -3.04 -2.60 -6.96
N TYR A 130 -2.82 -2.41 -8.27
CA TYR A 130 -2.37 -1.21 -8.98
C TYR A 130 -0.95 -0.73 -8.64
N THR A 131 -0.66 -0.56 -7.35
CA THR A 131 0.69 -0.37 -6.82
C THR A 131 1.18 -1.64 -6.12
N GLU A 132 2.39 -1.64 -5.59
CA GLU A 132 2.92 -2.85 -4.95
C GLU A 132 2.32 -3.03 -3.54
N PRO A 133 1.59 -4.13 -3.27
CA PRO A 133 0.78 -4.25 -2.05
C PRO A 133 1.53 -4.27 -0.73
N THR A 134 2.78 -4.77 -0.69
CA THR A 134 3.49 -4.85 0.59
C THR A 134 3.72 -3.49 1.21
N ILE A 135 3.83 -2.40 0.42
CA ILE A 135 4.11 -1.07 0.97
C ILE A 135 2.96 -0.51 1.83
N TYR A 136 1.72 -1.00 1.69
CA TYR A 136 0.55 -0.61 2.49
C TYR A 136 -0.03 -1.78 3.30
N PHE A 137 0.85 -2.70 3.72
CA PHE A 137 0.54 -3.87 4.53
C PHE A 137 -0.39 -3.62 5.71
N GLU A 138 -0.22 -2.56 6.50
CA GLU A 138 -1.09 -2.32 7.67
C GLU A 138 -2.54 -2.10 7.26
N THR A 139 -2.78 -1.39 6.14
CA THR A 139 -4.14 -1.26 5.61
C THR A 139 -4.65 -2.61 5.14
N ALA A 140 -3.84 -3.37 4.40
CA ALA A 140 -4.25 -4.69 3.91
C ALA A 140 -4.55 -5.69 5.04
N LEU A 141 -3.76 -5.67 6.11
CA LEU A 141 -3.95 -6.54 7.27
C LEU A 141 -5.23 -6.15 8.03
N ASP A 142 -5.42 -4.85 8.28
CA ASP A 142 -6.58 -4.37 9.05
C ASP A 142 -7.89 -4.43 8.25
N THR A 143 -7.83 -4.65 6.93
CA THR A 143 -8.98 -4.89 6.05
C THR A 143 -9.09 -6.34 5.54
N ALA A 144 -8.23 -7.26 6.03
CA ALA A 144 -8.36 -8.67 5.74
C ALA A 144 -9.40 -9.29 6.69
N PRO A 145 -10.46 -9.94 6.17
CA PRO A 145 -11.44 -10.65 6.98
C PRO A 145 -10.90 -11.95 7.59
#